data_AF-A0AAU9UL85-F1
#
_entry.id   AF-A0AAU9UL85-F1
#
_cell.length_a   1.000
_cell.length_b   1.000
_cell.length_c   1.000
_cell.angle_alpha   90.00
_cell.angle_beta   90.00
_cell.angle_gamma   90.00
#
_symmetry.space_group_name_H-M   'P 1'
#
loop_
_entity.id
_entity.type
_entity.pdbx_description
1 polymer ?
#
loop_
_entity_poly.entity_id
_entity_poly.type
_entity_poly.pdbx_seq_one_letter_code
_entity_poly.pdbx_strand_id
1 'polypeptide(L)'
;MLRKVNFYSICIAFGLSVLLILAGSRYTDNTNYRPASESRRNIKNFLKVEDVDENLLQPIPTNPYDGSPDIEKILDKTKLKIKHELSTYNFTVSGVQKLEELLMESGGKPITSLIISTWRSGTTFLGEVLNAVPGNFYHYEPLLSYGIIQIRGTPESDKALKTIKKMFQCDFSGMEDYFEYGKSHWHQFSHNTRLWDHCKYKKELCIDADFTSRFCKLFPFQSMKVVRVRLRLIKQLLEDAELNLKVILLIRDPRGVLQSRQHRNFCQPSPDCWKPELLCADMISDYVAAGRLIQEYPDKFM
;
A
#
# COMPACT_ATOMS: atom_id res chain seq x y z
N MET A 1 -36.80 -33.22 40.09
CA MET A 1 -35.37 -33.52 40.25
C MET A 1 -34.75 -33.78 38.89
N LEU A 2 -33.46 -33.42 38.74
CA LEU A 2 -32.75 -33.13 37.49
C LEU A 2 -33.01 -34.07 36.29
N ARG A 3 -33.24 -33.47 35.12
CA ARG A 3 -33.38 -34.14 33.82
C ARG A 3 -32.01 -34.69 33.41
N LYS A 4 -31.85 -36.02 33.40
CA LYS A 4 -30.62 -36.69 32.92
C LYS A 4 -30.40 -36.34 31.45
N VAL A 5 -29.51 -35.39 31.19
CA VAL A 5 -29.04 -35.11 29.83
C VAL A 5 -28.11 -36.26 29.44
N ASN A 6 -28.43 -36.93 28.33
CA ASN A 6 -27.75 -38.12 27.87
C ASN A 6 -26.30 -37.74 27.47
N PHE A 7 -25.31 -38.21 28.24
CA PHE A 7 -23.90 -37.82 28.10
C PHE A 7 -23.38 -37.98 26.66
N TYR A 8 -23.84 -39.01 25.97
CA TYR A 8 -23.55 -39.25 24.55
C TYR A 8 -24.00 -38.11 23.62
N SER A 9 -25.13 -37.46 23.91
CA SER A 9 -25.61 -36.33 23.10
C SER A 9 -24.72 -35.10 23.23
N ILE A 10 -24.11 -34.89 24.41
CA ILE A 10 -23.17 -33.79 24.65
C ILE A 10 -21.84 -34.10 23.93
N CYS A 11 -21.35 -35.34 24.05
CA CYS A 11 -20.12 -35.76 23.36
C CYS A 11 -20.25 -35.70 21.83
N ILE A 12 -21.40 -36.07 21.27
CA ILE A 12 -21.65 -35.97 19.83
C ILE A 12 -21.71 -34.51 19.38
N ALA A 13 -22.40 -33.64 20.12
CA ALA A 13 -22.46 -32.22 19.80
C ALA A 13 -21.06 -31.57 19.87
N PHE A 14 -20.26 -31.93 20.87
CA PHE A 14 -18.91 -31.41 21.02
C PHE A 14 -17.97 -31.94 19.93
N GLY A 15 -18.06 -33.23 19.60
CA GLY A 15 -17.31 -33.85 18.51
C GLY A 15 -17.62 -33.23 17.14
N LEU A 16 -18.90 -32.96 16.86
CA LEU A 16 -19.33 -32.25 15.65
C LEU A 16 -18.82 -30.81 15.61
N SER A 17 -18.84 -30.08 16.73
CA SER A 17 -18.27 -28.72 16.80
C SER A 17 -16.76 -28.71 16.54
N VAL A 18 -16.01 -29.65 17.11
CA VAL A 18 -14.56 -29.75 16.88
C VAL A 18 -14.24 -30.13 15.42
N LEU A 19 -15.01 -31.05 14.83
CA LEU A 19 -14.89 -31.40 13.42
C LEU A 19 -15.20 -30.22 12.49
N LEU A 20 -16.24 -29.43 12.79
CA LEU A 20 -16.58 -28.23 12.03
C LEU A 20 -15.51 -27.14 12.14
N ILE A 21 -14.89 -26.97 13.31
CA ILE A 21 -13.78 -26.03 13.50
C ILE A 21 -12.53 -26.49 12.73
N LEU A 22 -12.19 -27.79 12.76
CA LEU A 22 -11.05 -28.33 12.03
C LEU A 22 -11.26 -28.34 10.50
N ALA A 23 -12.49 -28.60 10.05
CA ALA A 23 -12.86 -28.48 8.64
C ALA A 23 -12.84 -27.02 8.18
N GLY A 24 -13.34 -26.10 9.03
CA GLY A 24 -13.28 -24.66 8.80
C GLY A 24 -11.85 -24.13 8.74
N SER A 25 -10.97 -24.56 9.66
CA SER A 25 -9.58 -24.08 9.71
C SER A 25 -8.75 -24.56 8.51
N ARG A 26 -8.98 -25.81 8.06
CA ARG A 26 -8.35 -26.33 6.83
C ARG A 26 -8.84 -25.65 5.56
N TYR A 27 -10.05 -25.09 5.57
CA TYR A 27 -10.57 -24.31 4.45
C TYR A 27 -10.03 -22.87 4.45
N THR A 28 -9.81 -22.27 5.62
CA THR A 28 -9.28 -20.89 5.72
C THR A 28 -7.80 -20.76 5.38
N ASP A 29 -6.99 -21.79 5.60
CA ASP A 29 -5.55 -21.75 5.25
C ASP A 29 -5.29 -21.89 3.74
N ASN A 30 -6.29 -22.30 2.94
CA ASN A 30 -6.15 -22.51 1.51
C ASN A 30 -6.95 -21.54 0.63
N THR A 31 -7.63 -20.55 1.22
CA THR A 31 -8.21 -19.45 0.44
C THR A 31 -7.12 -18.42 0.17
N ASN A 32 -6.37 -18.63 -0.91
CA ASN A 32 -5.95 -17.49 -1.73
C ASN A 32 -7.21 -16.63 -1.92
N TYR A 33 -7.19 -15.41 -1.39
CA TYR A 33 -8.24 -14.44 -1.62
C TYR A 33 -8.30 -14.18 -3.14
N ARG A 34 -9.11 -14.97 -3.85
CA ARG A 34 -9.58 -14.60 -5.18
C ARG A 34 -10.56 -13.47 -4.92
N PRO A 35 -10.29 -12.22 -5.32
CA PRO A 35 -11.35 -11.25 -5.34
C PRO A 35 -12.48 -11.87 -6.15
N ALA A 36 -13.71 -11.80 -5.63
CA ALA A 36 -14.88 -12.13 -6.43
C ALA A 36 -14.71 -11.39 -7.76
N SER A 37 -14.87 -12.07 -8.91
CA SER A 37 -14.94 -11.33 -10.16
C SER A 37 -16.13 -10.40 -10.00
N GLU A 38 -15.87 -9.12 -9.76
CA GLU A 38 -16.88 -8.10 -9.83
C GLU A 38 -17.55 -8.31 -11.19
N SER A 39 -18.82 -8.70 -11.12
CA SER A 39 -19.64 -8.89 -12.29
C SER A 39 -19.68 -7.55 -13.02
N ARG A 40 -18.80 -7.38 -14.03
CA ARG A 40 -18.74 -6.24 -14.96
C ARG A 40 -20.12 -5.92 -15.57
N ARG A 41 -21.08 -6.83 -15.46
CA ARG A 41 -22.48 -6.66 -15.88
C ARG A 41 -23.17 -5.48 -15.21
N ASN A 42 -22.83 -5.12 -13.97
CA ASN A 42 -23.51 -4.01 -13.28
C ASN A 42 -22.99 -2.62 -13.69
N ILE A 43 -21.77 -2.50 -14.22
CA ILE A 43 -21.20 -1.22 -14.68
C ILE A 43 -21.72 -0.85 -16.08
N LYS A 44 -22.08 -1.83 -16.92
CA LYS A 44 -22.58 -1.62 -18.29
C LYS A 44 -23.87 -0.78 -18.37
N ASN A 45 -24.67 -0.73 -17.30
CA ASN A 45 -25.94 0.00 -17.33
C ASN A 45 -25.79 1.51 -17.06
N PHE A 46 -24.61 2.01 -16.65
CA PHE A 46 -24.44 3.41 -16.26
C PHE A 46 -23.64 4.27 -17.26
N LEU A 47 -22.87 3.66 -18.15
CA LEU A 47 -21.95 4.38 -19.04
C LEU A 47 -21.99 3.78 -20.45
N LYS A 48 -22.75 4.40 -21.36
CA LYS A 48 -22.52 4.26 -22.80
C LYS A 48 -21.28 5.10 -23.13
N VAL A 49 -20.10 4.51 -23.00
CA VAL A 49 -18.85 5.07 -23.55
C VAL A 49 -18.56 4.29 -24.83
N GLU A 50 -18.26 5.02 -25.90
CA GLU A 50 -17.98 4.51 -27.25
C GLU A 50 -16.90 3.42 -27.27
N ASP A 51 -16.99 2.54 -28.27
CA ASP A 51 -16.28 1.27 -28.48
C ASP A 51 -14.75 1.31 -28.27
N VAL A 52 -14.30 1.34 -27.02
CA VAL A 52 -12.95 0.90 -26.65
C VAL A 52 -13.01 -0.61 -26.42
N ASP A 53 -12.34 -1.39 -27.28
CA ASP A 53 -12.29 -2.85 -27.15
C ASP A 53 -11.85 -3.24 -25.72
N GLU A 54 -12.74 -3.94 -25.00
CA GLU A 54 -12.56 -4.31 -23.59
C GLU A 54 -11.24 -5.08 -23.34
N ASN A 55 -10.66 -5.71 -24.38
CA ASN A 55 -9.35 -6.37 -24.31
C ASN A 55 -8.16 -5.39 -24.17
N LEU A 56 -8.32 -4.12 -24.54
CA LEU A 56 -7.31 -3.06 -24.32
C LEU A 56 -7.30 -2.56 -22.87
N LEU A 57 -8.41 -2.69 -22.15
CA LEU A 57 -8.58 -2.22 -20.78
C LEU A 57 -8.21 -3.27 -19.71
N GLN A 58 -8.09 -4.54 -20.10
CA GLN A 58 -7.57 -5.56 -19.22
C GLN A 58 -6.05 -5.41 -19.07
N PRO A 59 -5.50 -5.49 -17.84
CA PRO A 59 -4.05 -5.54 -17.67
C PRO A 59 -3.53 -6.74 -18.46
N ILE A 60 -2.46 -6.57 -19.24
CA ILE A 60 -1.76 -7.71 -19.83
C ILE A 60 -1.06 -8.42 -18.66
N PRO A 61 -1.56 -9.58 -18.18
CA PRO A 61 -0.76 -10.37 -17.28
C PRO A 61 0.39 -10.90 -18.12
N THR A 62 1.62 -10.74 -17.68
CA THR A 62 2.71 -11.49 -18.33
C THR A 62 2.39 -12.97 -18.13
N ASN A 63 2.04 -13.72 -19.18
CA ASN A 63 1.82 -15.15 -19.02
C ASN A 63 3.19 -15.81 -18.74
N PRO A 64 3.32 -16.80 -17.83
CA PRO A 64 4.54 -17.58 -17.70
C PRO A 64 5.09 -18.10 -19.04
N TYR A 65 4.19 -18.41 -19.98
CA TYR A 65 4.49 -18.92 -21.33
C TYR A 65 4.72 -17.84 -22.39
N ASP A 66 4.43 -16.57 -22.09
CA ASP A 66 4.83 -15.48 -22.98
C ASP A 66 6.34 -15.31 -22.93
N GLY A 67 6.95 -14.92 -24.06
CA GLY A 67 8.37 -14.61 -24.17
C GLY A 67 8.79 -13.40 -23.34
N SER A 68 9.81 -12.67 -23.80
CA SER A 68 10.17 -11.38 -23.19
C SER A 68 8.98 -10.42 -23.24
N PRO A 69 8.56 -9.83 -22.11
CA PRO A 69 7.45 -8.88 -22.10
C PRO A 69 7.78 -7.65 -22.93
N ASP A 70 6.83 -7.23 -23.77
CA ASP A 70 6.92 -5.98 -24.53
C ASP A 70 6.62 -4.80 -23.59
N ILE A 71 7.69 -4.16 -23.10
CA ILE A 71 7.63 -3.08 -22.13
C ILE A 71 6.85 -1.88 -22.68
N GLU A 72 7.10 -1.47 -23.92
CA GLU A 72 6.42 -0.31 -24.52
C GLU A 72 4.92 -0.55 -24.62
N LYS A 73 4.52 -1.76 -25.04
CA LYS A 73 3.10 -2.14 -25.08
C LYS A 73 2.43 -2.13 -23.70
N ILE A 74 3.15 -2.53 -22.64
CA ILE A 74 2.64 -2.46 -21.26
C ILE A 74 2.41 -1.00 -20.85
N LEU A 75 3.40 -0.13 -21.12
CA LEU A 75 3.33 1.29 -20.78
C LEU A 75 2.18 2.00 -21.54
N ASP A 76 2.07 1.78 -22.85
CA ASP A 76 1.02 2.39 -23.69
C ASP A 76 -0.39 1.96 -23.28
N LYS A 77 -0.59 0.66 -23.03
CA LYS A 77 -1.89 0.17 -22.54
C LYS A 77 -2.23 0.73 -21.16
N THR A 78 -1.24 0.83 -20.28
CA THR A 78 -1.45 1.39 -18.93
C THR A 78 -1.85 2.86 -19.02
N LYS A 79 -1.19 3.63 -19.88
CA LYS A 79 -1.55 5.04 -20.15
C LYS A 79 -2.99 5.17 -20.66
N LEU A 80 -3.38 4.36 -21.64
CA LEU A 80 -4.75 4.34 -22.16
C LEU A 80 -5.77 3.96 -21.08
N LYS A 81 -5.46 2.96 -20.26
CA LYS A 81 -6.33 2.51 -19.17
C LYS A 81 -6.54 3.63 -18.13
N ILE A 82 -5.47 4.29 -17.69
CA ILE A 82 -5.55 5.40 -16.73
C ILE A 82 -6.42 6.53 -17.31
N LYS A 83 -6.19 6.91 -18.57
CA LYS A 83 -6.98 7.95 -19.25
C LYS A 83 -8.47 7.59 -19.30
N HIS A 84 -8.79 6.33 -19.58
CA HIS A 84 -10.17 5.85 -19.61
C HIS A 84 -10.81 5.84 -18.22
N GLU A 85 -10.14 5.26 -17.22
CA GLU A 85 -10.65 5.17 -15.83
C GLU A 85 -10.86 6.55 -15.19
N LEU A 86 -10.07 7.55 -15.58
CA LEU A 86 -10.16 8.92 -15.07
C LEU A 86 -10.92 9.88 -15.98
N SER A 87 -11.55 9.39 -17.05
CA SER A 87 -12.28 10.23 -18.03
C SER A 87 -13.40 11.07 -17.41
N THR A 88 -14.04 10.58 -16.36
CA THR A 88 -15.11 11.29 -15.61
C THR A 88 -14.65 11.77 -14.23
N TYR A 89 -13.34 11.72 -13.95
CA TYR A 89 -12.82 12.14 -12.65
C TYR A 89 -12.87 13.66 -12.52
N ASN A 90 -13.37 14.16 -11.40
CA ASN A 90 -13.43 15.60 -11.16
C ASN A 90 -12.11 16.13 -10.59
N PHE A 91 -11.28 16.68 -11.48
CA PHE A 91 -9.98 17.25 -11.13
C PHE A 91 -10.03 18.60 -10.38
N THR A 92 -11.18 19.29 -10.37
CA THR A 92 -11.27 20.63 -9.75
C THR A 92 -11.00 20.61 -8.25
N VAL A 93 -11.33 19.51 -7.57
CA VAL A 93 -11.06 19.31 -6.13
C VAL A 93 -9.56 19.31 -5.85
N SER A 94 -8.76 18.85 -6.80
CA SER A 94 -7.31 18.80 -6.73
C SER A 94 -6.61 20.09 -7.19
N GLY A 95 -7.38 21.11 -7.59
CA GLY A 95 -6.84 22.38 -8.09
C GLY A 95 -6.20 22.31 -9.48
N VAL A 96 -6.40 21.21 -10.21
CA VAL A 96 -5.90 21.00 -11.59
C VAL A 96 -7.06 20.89 -12.58
N GLN A 97 -6.80 21.24 -13.85
CA GLN A 97 -7.86 21.25 -14.88
C GLN A 97 -7.90 19.97 -15.70
N LYS A 98 -6.76 19.29 -15.86
CA LYS A 98 -6.62 18.12 -16.73
C LYS A 98 -5.62 17.11 -16.15
N LEU A 99 -5.74 15.87 -16.58
CA LEU A 99 -4.92 14.75 -16.13
C LEU A 99 -3.42 15.00 -16.36
N GLU A 100 -3.05 15.61 -17.48
CA GLU A 100 -1.66 15.82 -17.89
C GLU A 100 -0.88 16.70 -16.90
N GLU A 101 -1.56 17.59 -16.17
CA GLU A 101 -0.94 18.41 -15.11
C GLU A 101 -0.49 17.58 -13.91
N LEU A 102 -0.98 16.35 -13.78
CA LEU A 102 -0.60 15.41 -12.74
C LEU A 102 0.37 14.32 -13.22
N LEU A 103 0.67 14.25 -14.53
CA LEU A 103 1.52 13.19 -15.09
C LEU A 103 2.97 13.66 -15.24
N MET A 104 3.91 12.94 -14.64
CA MET A 104 5.34 13.27 -14.72
C MET A 104 5.86 13.23 -16.16
N GLU A 105 5.38 12.30 -17.00
CA GLU A 105 5.78 12.23 -18.42
C GLU A 105 5.40 13.48 -19.21
N SER A 106 4.37 14.21 -18.76
CA SER A 106 3.92 15.47 -19.36
C SER A 106 4.51 16.70 -18.67
N GLY A 107 5.47 16.53 -17.75
CA GLY A 107 6.03 17.59 -16.92
C GLY A 107 5.11 18.05 -15.78
N GLY A 108 4.01 17.33 -15.53
CA GLY A 108 3.11 17.55 -14.42
C GLY A 108 3.63 16.99 -13.10
N LYS A 109 2.90 17.26 -12.00
CA LYS A 109 3.25 16.83 -10.65
C LYS A 109 2.14 15.97 -10.05
N PRO A 110 2.37 14.66 -9.82
CA PRO A 110 1.40 13.80 -9.16
C PRO A 110 1.03 14.32 -7.77
N ILE A 111 -0.19 14.05 -7.33
CA ILE A 111 -0.54 14.25 -5.92
C ILE A 111 0.01 13.07 -5.14
N THR A 112 0.85 13.33 -4.15
CA THR A 112 1.45 12.27 -3.34
C THR A 112 0.88 12.29 -1.92
N SER A 113 0.56 11.12 -1.40
CA SER A 113 0.01 10.93 -0.05
C SER A 113 0.92 10.02 0.77
N LEU A 114 1.37 10.47 1.93
CA LEU A 114 2.20 9.69 2.84
C LEU A 114 1.43 9.40 4.14
N ILE A 115 1.09 8.14 4.34
CA ILE A 115 0.52 7.65 5.59
C ILE A 115 1.66 7.33 6.55
N ILE A 116 1.78 8.11 7.63
CA ILE A 116 2.73 7.89 8.71
C ILE A 116 2.01 7.30 9.91
N SER A 117 2.57 6.25 10.49
CA SER A 117 2.09 5.66 11.74
C SER A 117 3.13 4.73 12.34
N THR A 118 2.67 3.82 13.19
CA THR A 118 3.41 2.67 13.70
C THR A 118 2.72 1.37 13.28
N TRP A 119 3.37 0.22 13.48
CA TRP A 119 2.78 -1.07 13.10
C TRP A 119 1.47 -1.32 13.84
N ARG A 120 0.52 -1.95 13.14
CA ARG A 120 -0.79 -2.41 13.66
C ARG A 120 -1.81 -1.29 13.96
N SER A 121 -1.56 -0.08 13.47
CA SER A 121 -2.51 1.05 13.57
C SER A 121 -3.62 1.07 12.53
N GLY A 122 -3.66 0.11 11.59
CA GLY A 122 -4.65 0.09 10.50
C GLY A 122 -4.17 0.77 9.22
N THR A 123 -2.88 1.08 9.11
CA THR A 123 -2.30 1.72 7.92
C THR A 123 -2.45 0.90 6.64
N THR A 124 -2.46 -0.44 6.71
CA THR A 124 -2.78 -1.26 5.52
C THR A 124 -4.19 -0.98 5.02
N PHE A 125 -5.18 -0.89 5.91
CA PHE A 125 -6.56 -0.61 5.53
C PHE A 125 -6.68 0.76 4.84
N LEU A 126 -6.15 1.81 5.47
CA LEU A 126 -6.17 3.16 4.88
C LEU A 126 -5.42 3.21 3.54
N GLY A 127 -4.28 2.51 3.45
CA GLY A 127 -3.52 2.39 2.21
C GLY A 127 -4.31 1.72 1.10
N GLU A 128 -5.03 0.63 1.38
CA GLU A 128 -5.91 -0.02 0.38
C GLU A 128 -7.10 0.86 -0.02
N VAL A 129 -7.63 1.68 0.90
CA VAL A 129 -8.66 2.68 0.55
C VAL A 129 -8.11 3.71 -0.46
N LEU A 130 -6.90 4.23 -0.24
CA LEU A 130 -6.25 5.11 -1.22
C LEU A 130 -5.92 4.36 -2.53
N ASN A 131 -5.53 3.09 -2.43
CA ASN A 131 -5.24 2.23 -3.57
C ASN A 131 -6.49 1.87 -4.39
N ALA A 132 -7.69 2.09 -3.87
CA ALA A 132 -8.93 1.95 -4.65
C ALA A 132 -9.15 3.11 -5.64
N VAL A 133 -8.48 4.26 -5.46
CA VAL A 133 -8.56 5.37 -6.40
C VAL A 133 -7.91 4.96 -7.73
N PRO A 134 -8.59 5.13 -8.89
CA PRO A 134 -7.99 4.83 -10.18
C PRO A 134 -6.72 5.67 -10.42
N GLY A 135 -5.72 5.09 -11.07
CA GLY A 135 -4.46 5.82 -11.31
C GLY A 135 -3.59 6.09 -10.07
N ASN A 136 -3.83 5.45 -8.92
CA ASN A 136 -2.93 5.51 -7.76
C ASN A 136 -1.81 4.45 -7.83
N PHE A 137 -0.55 4.89 -7.80
CA PHE A 137 0.61 4.01 -7.61
C PHE A 137 0.92 3.87 -6.11
N TYR A 138 0.75 2.65 -5.57
CA TYR A 138 0.87 2.41 -4.13
C TYR A 138 2.24 1.85 -3.73
N HIS A 139 2.96 2.58 -2.90
CA HIS A 139 4.24 2.19 -2.30
C HIS A 139 4.00 1.55 -0.92
N TYR A 140 4.04 0.22 -0.86
CA TYR A 140 3.76 -0.53 0.36
C TYR A 140 5.02 -0.73 1.21
N GLU A 141 5.09 -0.02 2.36
CA GLU A 141 6.16 -0.14 3.35
C GLU A 141 7.58 -0.20 2.75
N PRO A 142 8.03 0.81 2.00
CA PRO A 142 9.29 0.75 1.26
C PRO A 142 10.56 0.63 2.12
N LEU A 143 10.42 0.78 3.44
CA LEU A 143 11.49 0.68 4.42
C LEU A 143 11.51 -0.68 5.13
N LEU A 144 10.87 -1.72 4.58
CA LEU A 144 10.85 -3.08 5.15
C LEU A 144 12.25 -3.62 5.47
N SER A 145 13.25 -3.30 4.63
CA SER A 145 14.64 -3.75 4.77
C SER A 145 15.33 -3.29 6.06
N TYR A 146 14.83 -2.25 6.71
CA TYR A 146 15.33 -1.81 8.03
C TYR A 146 14.92 -2.75 9.17
N GLY A 147 14.09 -3.77 8.90
CA GLY A 147 13.62 -4.71 9.90
C GLY A 147 12.54 -4.10 10.79
N ILE A 148 12.54 -4.45 12.07
CA ILE A 148 11.52 -4.02 13.04
C ILE A 148 12.13 -2.96 13.96
N ILE A 149 12.41 -1.77 13.40
CA ILE A 149 12.95 -0.61 14.14
C ILE A 149 12.13 0.65 13.87
N GLN A 150 12.14 1.59 14.82
CA GLN A 150 11.65 2.95 14.65
C GLN A 150 12.83 3.88 14.42
N ILE A 151 12.92 4.41 13.20
CA ILE A 151 13.90 5.40 12.75
C ILE A 151 13.53 6.73 13.39
N ARG A 152 14.25 7.05 14.47
CA ARG A 152 14.09 8.30 15.22
C ARG A 152 15.03 9.38 14.73
N GLY A 153 16.15 9.06 14.09
CA GLY A 153 17.12 10.04 13.61
C GLY A 153 18.28 9.36 12.88
N THR A 154 19.44 9.99 12.93
CA THR A 154 20.68 9.45 12.35
C THR A 154 21.12 8.17 13.08
N PRO A 155 21.84 7.26 12.40
CA PRO A 155 22.31 7.37 11.00
C PRO A 155 21.27 6.97 9.92
N GLU A 156 20.15 6.35 10.28
CA GLU A 156 19.21 5.77 9.31
C GLU A 156 18.29 6.78 8.63
N SER A 157 18.00 7.91 9.29
CA SER A 157 17.04 8.91 8.81
C SER A 157 17.33 9.40 7.40
N ASP A 158 18.60 9.68 7.09
CA ASP A 158 18.97 10.35 5.86
C ASP A 158 18.73 9.43 4.66
N LYS A 159 19.14 8.16 4.79
CA LYS A 159 18.87 7.13 3.77
C LYS A 159 17.38 6.87 3.64
N ALA A 160 16.63 6.78 4.75
CA ALA A 160 15.19 6.52 4.72
C ALA A 160 14.40 7.65 4.05
N LEU A 161 14.67 8.91 4.41
CA LEU A 161 14.04 10.08 3.81
C LEU A 161 14.41 10.22 2.32
N LYS A 162 15.68 9.95 1.97
CA LYS A 162 16.13 9.91 0.57
C LYS A 162 15.39 8.84 -0.22
N THR A 163 15.21 7.63 0.32
CA THR A 163 14.43 6.56 -0.31
C THR A 163 12.98 6.99 -0.56
N ILE A 164 12.30 7.56 0.46
CA ILE A 164 10.93 8.05 0.32
C ILE A 164 10.83 9.10 -0.80
N LYS A 165 11.73 10.09 -0.78
CA LYS A 165 11.78 11.16 -1.79
C LYS A 165 11.98 10.61 -3.19
N LYS A 166 12.98 9.73 -3.38
CA LYS A 166 13.28 9.09 -4.67
C LYS A 166 12.08 8.32 -5.23
N MET A 167 11.39 7.55 -4.39
CA MET A 167 10.21 6.79 -4.82
C MET A 167 9.04 7.69 -5.23
N PHE A 168 8.79 8.78 -4.50
CA PHE A 168 7.77 9.77 -4.92
C PHE A 168 8.14 10.48 -6.22
N GLN A 169 9.44 10.64 -6.51
CA GLN A 169 9.95 11.16 -7.77
C GLN A 169 9.97 10.10 -8.89
N CYS A 170 9.51 8.88 -8.63
CA CYS A 170 9.61 7.73 -9.53
C CYS A 170 11.04 7.51 -10.05
N ASP A 171 12.05 7.77 -9.21
CA ASP A 171 13.46 7.52 -9.50
C ASP A 171 13.95 6.33 -8.67
N PHE A 172 14.00 5.15 -9.29
CA PHE A 172 14.45 3.92 -8.65
C PHE A 172 15.93 3.59 -8.94
N SER A 173 16.67 4.50 -9.58
CA SER A 173 18.11 4.31 -9.82
C SER A 173 18.88 4.25 -8.49
N GLY A 174 19.89 3.39 -8.36
CA GLY A 174 20.68 3.30 -7.13
C GLY A 174 19.90 2.82 -5.90
N MET A 175 18.79 2.09 -6.12
CA MET A 175 17.97 1.48 -5.06
C MET A 175 18.13 -0.05 -5.03
N GLU A 176 19.35 -0.54 -5.27
CA GLU A 176 19.66 -1.97 -5.35
C GLU A 176 19.25 -2.71 -4.07
N ASP A 177 19.50 -2.13 -2.89
CA ASP A 177 19.11 -2.72 -1.60
C ASP A 177 17.60 -2.95 -1.49
N TYR A 178 16.79 -2.05 -2.05
CA TYR A 178 15.32 -2.15 -2.02
C TYR A 178 14.84 -3.30 -2.90
N PHE A 179 15.41 -3.44 -4.09
CA PHE A 179 15.05 -4.52 -5.03
C PHE A 179 15.61 -5.87 -4.57
N GLU A 180 16.82 -5.91 -4.03
CA GLU A 180 17.45 -7.12 -3.51
C GLU A 180 16.65 -7.68 -2.32
N TYR A 181 16.24 -6.83 -1.38
CA TYR A 181 15.35 -7.23 -0.30
C TYR A 181 14.01 -7.78 -0.85
N GLY A 182 13.47 -7.13 -1.88
CA GLY A 182 12.22 -7.51 -2.53
C GLY A 182 12.23 -8.90 -3.18
N LYS A 183 13.38 -9.40 -3.65
CA LYS A 183 13.51 -10.74 -4.26
C LYS A 183 13.10 -11.87 -3.33
N SER A 184 13.29 -11.68 -2.02
CA SER A 184 12.88 -12.64 -0.97
C SER A 184 11.58 -12.23 -0.26
N HIS A 185 11.08 -11.01 -0.50
CA HIS A 185 9.95 -10.40 0.21
C HIS A 185 8.93 -9.80 -0.77
N TRP A 186 8.37 -10.63 -1.66
CA TRP A 186 7.44 -10.21 -2.71
C TRP A 186 6.22 -9.41 -2.26
N HIS A 187 5.86 -9.50 -0.97
CA HIS A 187 4.80 -8.69 -0.39
C HIS A 187 5.06 -7.18 -0.53
N GLN A 188 6.32 -6.75 -0.60
CA GLN A 188 6.72 -5.37 -0.91
C GLN A 188 6.11 -4.86 -2.24
N PHE A 189 5.99 -5.74 -3.23
CA PHE A 189 5.44 -5.39 -4.54
C PHE A 189 3.96 -5.76 -4.70
N SER A 190 3.52 -6.84 -4.06
CA SER A 190 2.17 -7.41 -4.32
C SER A 190 1.00 -6.49 -3.97
N HIS A 191 1.20 -5.53 -3.06
CA HIS A 191 0.19 -4.54 -2.69
C HIS A 191 0.01 -3.45 -3.75
N ASN A 192 1.03 -3.19 -4.57
CA ASN A 192 0.86 -2.35 -5.75
C ASN A 192 0.24 -3.19 -6.86
N THR A 193 -1.09 -3.30 -6.84
CA THR A 193 -1.82 -4.15 -7.80
C THR A 193 -1.53 -3.79 -9.26
N ARG A 194 -1.30 -2.51 -9.56
CA ARG A 194 -1.00 -2.05 -10.93
C ARG A 194 0.35 -2.54 -11.43
N LEU A 195 1.40 -2.44 -10.61
CA LEU A 195 2.71 -3.01 -10.94
C LEU A 195 2.66 -4.54 -10.91
N TRP A 196 2.09 -5.10 -9.85
CA TRP A 196 2.06 -6.54 -9.59
C TRP A 196 1.35 -7.32 -10.68
N ASP A 197 0.26 -6.79 -11.26
CA ASP A 197 -0.46 -7.48 -12.33
C ASP A 197 0.40 -7.72 -13.57
N HIS A 198 1.41 -6.89 -13.81
CA HIS A 198 2.34 -7.04 -14.93
C HIS A 198 3.58 -7.88 -14.59
N CYS A 199 3.99 -7.95 -13.32
CA CYS A 199 5.24 -8.61 -12.95
C CYS A 199 5.07 -9.86 -12.05
N LYS A 200 3.84 -10.22 -11.65
CA LYS A 200 3.61 -11.38 -10.77
C LYS A 200 4.09 -12.71 -11.34
N TYR A 201 4.12 -12.87 -12.65
CA TYR A 201 4.58 -14.09 -13.34
C TYR A 201 5.96 -13.94 -14.01
N LYS A 202 6.47 -12.71 -14.14
CA LYS A 202 7.82 -12.38 -14.62
C LYS A 202 8.48 -11.47 -13.59
N LYS A 203 9.06 -12.09 -12.56
CA LYS A 203 9.51 -11.40 -11.34
C LYS A 203 10.59 -10.36 -11.61
N GLU A 204 11.44 -10.63 -12.58
CA GLU A 204 12.46 -9.75 -13.14
C GLU A 204 11.92 -8.34 -13.45
N LEU A 205 10.67 -8.20 -13.95
CA LEU A 205 10.07 -6.87 -14.15
C LEU A 205 9.80 -6.13 -12.84
N CYS A 206 9.41 -6.81 -11.75
CA CYS A 206 9.11 -6.13 -10.48
C CYS A 206 10.37 -5.51 -9.85
N ILE A 207 11.55 -6.04 -10.22
CA ILE A 207 12.85 -5.67 -9.66
C ILE A 207 13.70 -4.88 -10.67
N ASP A 208 13.15 -4.58 -11.84
CA ASP A 208 13.79 -3.75 -12.84
C ASP A 208 13.57 -2.27 -12.51
N ALA A 209 14.67 -1.57 -12.23
CA ALA A 209 14.64 -0.18 -11.80
C ALA A 209 14.19 0.77 -12.93
N ASP A 210 14.57 0.50 -14.18
CA ASP A 210 14.19 1.33 -15.34
C ASP A 210 12.71 1.19 -15.61
N PHE A 211 12.22 -0.06 -15.73
CA PHE A 211 10.81 -0.36 -15.91
C PHE A 211 9.96 0.24 -14.79
N THR A 212 10.33 0.03 -13.52
CA THR A 212 9.56 0.56 -12.38
C THR A 212 9.53 2.10 -12.39
N SER A 213 10.65 2.75 -12.74
CA SER A 213 10.72 4.21 -12.85
C SER A 213 9.80 4.74 -13.96
N ARG A 214 9.87 4.14 -15.16
CA ARG A 214 9.03 4.52 -16.31
C ARG A 214 7.56 4.26 -16.03
N PHE A 215 7.23 3.11 -15.46
CA PHE A 215 5.87 2.72 -15.14
C PHE A 215 5.25 3.62 -14.06
N CYS A 216 5.98 3.92 -12.97
CA CYS A 216 5.52 4.81 -11.90
C CYS A 216 5.15 6.22 -12.42
N LYS A 217 5.90 6.76 -13.40
CA LYS A 217 5.66 8.10 -13.98
C LYS A 217 4.33 8.23 -14.73
N LEU A 218 3.68 7.12 -15.07
CA LEU A 218 2.37 7.09 -15.71
C LEU A 218 1.21 7.46 -14.78
N PHE A 219 1.43 7.45 -13.47
CA PHE A 219 0.36 7.54 -12.48
C PHE A 219 0.19 8.97 -11.94
N PRO A 220 -1.03 9.55 -11.99
CA PRO A 220 -1.30 10.90 -11.50
C PRO A 220 -1.37 11.00 -9.97
N PHE A 221 -1.53 9.87 -9.28
CA PHE A 221 -1.59 9.81 -7.83
C PHE A 221 -0.57 8.79 -7.32
N GLN A 222 0.05 9.10 -6.19
CA GLN A 222 0.86 8.14 -5.47
C GLN A 222 0.48 8.12 -4.00
N SER A 223 0.49 6.94 -3.42
CA SER A 223 0.31 6.79 -1.97
C SER A 223 1.44 5.94 -1.43
N MET A 224 1.88 6.26 -0.22
CA MET A 224 2.94 5.53 0.44
C MET A 224 2.56 5.29 1.89
N LYS A 225 2.78 4.07 2.34
CA LYS A 225 2.59 3.69 3.72
C LYS A 225 3.94 3.53 4.39
N VAL A 226 4.20 4.29 5.46
CA VAL A 226 5.44 4.17 6.25
C VAL A 226 5.09 4.02 7.74
N VAL A 227 5.63 2.96 8.35
CA VAL A 227 5.39 2.62 9.77
C VAL A 227 6.67 2.61 10.62
N ARG A 228 7.80 2.98 10.00
CA ARG A 228 9.16 2.90 10.58
C ARG A 228 9.82 4.25 10.82
N VAL A 229 9.26 5.35 10.33
CA VAL A 229 9.88 6.68 10.43
C VAL A 229 9.02 7.56 11.32
N ARG A 230 9.64 8.26 12.28
CA ARG A 230 8.92 9.19 13.17
C ARG A 230 8.48 10.45 12.43
N LEU A 231 7.32 10.98 12.80
CA LEU A 231 6.71 12.11 12.10
C LEU A 231 7.61 13.35 12.06
N ARG A 232 8.35 13.62 13.14
CA ARG A 232 9.23 14.80 13.24
C ARG A 232 10.27 14.90 12.11
N LEU A 233 10.63 13.78 11.49
CA LEU A 233 11.60 13.73 10.39
C LEU A 233 10.97 14.09 9.03
N ILE A 234 9.65 13.98 8.91
CA ILE A 234 8.91 14.18 7.66
C ILE A 234 8.80 15.66 7.26
N LYS A 235 9.09 16.58 8.19
CA LYS A 235 9.11 18.03 7.92
C LYS A 235 9.94 18.36 6.66
N GLN A 236 11.10 17.74 6.50
CA GLN A 236 11.98 17.97 5.34
C GLN A 236 11.33 17.56 4.00
N LEU A 237 10.41 16.59 4.01
CA LEU A 237 9.67 16.18 2.81
C LEU A 237 8.49 17.13 2.52
N LEU A 238 7.86 17.70 3.56
CA LEU A 238 6.79 18.70 3.41
C LEU A 238 7.29 20.04 2.87
N GLU A 239 8.54 20.40 3.18
CA GLU A 239 9.24 21.58 2.66
C GLU A 239 9.53 21.49 1.16
N ASP A 240 9.65 20.28 0.62
CA ASP A 240 9.91 20.07 -0.79
C ASP A 240 8.64 20.27 -1.64
N ALA A 241 8.57 21.42 -2.32
CA ALA A 241 7.46 21.77 -3.20
C ALA A 241 7.34 20.87 -4.44
N GLU A 242 8.40 20.14 -4.82
CA GLU A 242 8.38 19.24 -5.97
C GLU A 242 7.57 17.97 -5.70
N LEU A 243 7.38 17.59 -4.44
CA LEU A 243 6.69 16.35 -4.08
C LEU A 243 5.16 16.45 -4.13
N ASN A 244 4.59 17.67 -4.11
CA ASN A 244 3.14 17.89 -3.97
C ASN A 244 2.53 16.99 -2.87
N LEU A 245 3.21 16.95 -1.72
CA LEU A 245 2.99 15.97 -0.67
C LEU A 245 1.88 16.37 0.28
N LYS A 246 0.98 15.41 0.54
CA LYS A 246 0.03 15.40 1.65
C LYS A 246 0.45 14.32 2.65
N VAL A 247 0.53 14.64 3.94
CA VAL A 247 0.90 13.70 4.99
C VAL A 247 -0.31 13.45 5.88
N ILE A 248 -0.58 12.18 6.15
CA ILE A 248 -1.64 11.73 7.05
C ILE A 248 -0.99 11.03 8.24
N LEU A 249 -1.15 11.57 9.45
CA LEU A 249 -0.76 10.89 10.67
C LEU A 249 -1.91 9.99 11.14
N LEU A 250 -1.77 8.67 10.95
CA LEU A 250 -2.76 7.73 11.45
C LEU A 250 -2.44 7.32 12.88
N ILE A 251 -3.29 7.69 13.84
CA ILE A 251 -3.19 7.25 15.24
C ILE A 251 -4.31 6.27 15.58
N ARG A 252 -3.94 5.17 16.23
CA ARG A 252 -4.87 4.21 16.85
C ARG A 252 -4.57 4.15 18.34
N ASP A 253 -5.59 3.87 19.14
CA ASP A 253 -5.45 3.63 20.58
C ASP A 253 -4.29 2.64 20.86
N PRO A 254 -3.31 3.01 21.73
CA PRO A 254 -2.11 2.20 21.96
C PRO A 254 -2.44 0.82 22.55
N ARG A 255 -3.52 0.69 23.32
CA ARG A 255 -3.97 -0.60 23.87
C ARG A 255 -4.41 -1.54 22.75
N GLY A 256 -5.15 -1.02 21.77
CA GLY A 256 -5.55 -1.77 20.59
C GLY A 256 -4.37 -2.14 19.68
N VAL A 257 -3.38 -1.24 19.56
CA VAL A 257 -2.12 -1.51 18.86
C VAL A 257 -1.35 -2.65 19.53
N LEU A 258 -1.10 -2.54 20.84
CA LEU A 258 -0.36 -3.56 21.61
C LEU A 258 -1.09 -4.90 21.61
N GLN A 259 -2.41 -4.92 21.79
CA GLN A 259 -3.19 -6.16 21.69
C GLN A 259 -3.03 -6.83 20.33
N SER A 260 -3.04 -6.05 19.24
CA SER A 260 -2.78 -6.63 17.91
C SER A 260 -1.35 -7.15 17.75
N ARG A 261 -0.37 -6.54 18.41
CA ARG A 261 1.05 -6.91 18.35
C ARG A 261 1.37 -8.19 19.12
N GLN A 262 0.64 -8.47 20.20
CA GLN A 262 0.73 -9.73 20.96
C GLN A 262 0.55 -10.99 20.11
N HIS A 263 -0.17 -10.87 18.99
CA HIS A 263 -0.44 -11.98 18.07
C HIS A 263 0.53 -12.01 16.87
N ARG A 264 1.70 -11.34 16.96
CA ARG A 264 2.65 -11.21 15.86
C ARG A 264 4.07 -11.59 16.30
N ASN A 265 4.54 -12.75 15.83
CA ASN A 265 5.83 -13.33 16.20
C ASN A 265 7.02 -12.41 15.88
N PHE A 266 6.94 -11.59 14.84
CA PHE A 266 8.01 -10.64 14.50
C PHE A 266 8.14 -9.48 15.51
N CYS A 267 7.10 -9.22 16.31
CA CYS A 267 7.03 -8.04 17.15
C CYS A 267 7.66 -8.25 18.51
N GLN A 268 7.34 -9.37 19.18
CA GLN A 268 7.83 -9.69 20.53
C GLN A 268 9.36 -9.58 20.69
N PRO A 269 10.18 -10.03 19.73
CA PRO A 269 11.64 -9.94 19.85
C PRO A 269 12.18 -8.51 19.70
N SER A 270 11.40 -7.57 19.10
CA SER A 270 11.85 -6.20 18.85
C SER A 270 11.31 -5.24 19.90
N PRO A 271 12.16 -4.54 20.67
CA PRO A 271 11.72 -3.54 21.64
C PRO A 271 10.85 -2.43 21.02
N ASP A 272 11.21 -1.93 19.84
CA ASP A 272 10.49 -0.84 19.15
C ASP A 272 9.07 -1.23 18.75
N CYS A 273 8.81 -2.53 18.58
CA CYS A 273 7.47 -3.03 18.36
C CYS A 273 6.79 -3.45 19.67
N TRP A 274 7.49 -4.15 20.55
CA TRP A 274 6.90 -4.83 21.71
C TRP A 274 6.69 -3.94 22.94
N LYS A 275 7.64 -3.06 23.26
CA LYS A 275 7.65 -2.34 24.54
C LYS A 275 6.59 -1.23 24.56
N PRO A 276 5.62 -1.26 25.50
CA PRO A 276 4.63 -0.21 25.65
C PRO A 276 5.24 1.17 25.88
N GLU A 277 6.33 1.26 26.63
CA GLU A 277 6.98 2.53 26.98
C GLU A 277 7.53 3.23 25.73
N LEU A 278 8.15 2.45 24.82
CA LEU A 278 8.68 2.98 23.56
C LEU A 278 7.55 3.41 22.62
N LEU A 279 6.50 2.59 22.48
CA LEU A 279 5.32 2.96 21.68
C LEU A 279 4.68 4.27 22.18
N CYS A 280 4.45 4.38 23.49
CA CYS A 280 3.82 5.55 24.08
C CYS A 280 4.71 6.79 23.95
N ALA A 281 6.01 6.68 24.20
CA ALA A 281 6.96 7.79 24.04
C ALA A 281 6.99 8.27 22.58
N ASP A 282 7.01 7.34 21.64
CA ASP A 282 6.94 7.62 20.21
C ASP A 282 5.64 8.36 19.85
N MET A 283 4.48 7.86 20.31
CA MET A 283 3.18 8.50 20.04
C MET A 283 3.09 9.92 20.61
N ILE A 284 3.64 10.16 21.80
CA ILE A 284 3.73 11.52 22.38
C ILE A 284 4.62 12.41 21.50
N SER A 285 5.75 11.89 21.03
CA SER A 285 6.66 12.63 20.13
C SER A 285 5.97 13.01 18.81
N ASP A 286 5.21 12.09 18.21
CA ASP A 286 4.42 12.39 17.01
C ASP A 286 3.32 13.41 17.29
N TYR A 287 2.62 13.32 18.43
CA TYR A 287 1.60 14.30 18.81
C TYR A 287 2.18 15.73 18.92
N VAL A 288 3.33 15.87 19.57
CA VAL A 288 4.03 17.16 19.68
C VAL A 288 4.48 17.68 18.30
N ALA A 289 4.98 16.79 17.44
CA ALA A 289 5.35 17.15 16.07
C ALA A 289 4.13 17.56 15.24
N ALA A 290 3.02 16.83 15.33
CA ALA A 290 1.77 17.11 14.63
C ALA A 290 1.23 18.49 15.00
N GLY A 291 1.25 18.88 16.27
CA GLY A 291 0.83 20.21 16.70
C GLY A 291 1.56 21.36 16.00
N ARG A 292 2.85 21.17 15.66
CA ARG A 292 3.65 22.13 14.89
C ARG A 292 3.34 22.05 13.39
N LEU A 293 3.28 20.83 12.85
CA LEU A 293 3.05 20.61 11.42
C LEU A 293 1.66 21.06 10.95
N ILE A 294 0.63 20.94 11.78
CA ILE A 294 -0.71 21.48 11.50
C ILE A 294 -0.66 23.00 11.32
N GLN A 295 0.14 23.70 12.14
CA GLN A 295 0.26 25.17 12.07
C GLN A 295 1.12 25.61 10.89
N GLU A 296 2.23 24.93 10.64
CA GLU A 296 3.16 25.26 9.56
C GLU A 296 2.65 24.84 8.17
N TYR A 297 1.89 23.75 8.09
CA TYR A 297 1.44 23.13 6.82
C TYR A 297 -0.04 22.74 6.84
N PRO A 298 -0.97 23.68 7.12
CA PRO A 298 -2.39 23.37 7.33
C PRO A 298 -3.06 22.69 6.12
N ASP A 299 -2.61 22.98 4.91
CA ASP A 299 -3.16 22.38 3.69
C ASP A 299 -2.47 21.07 3.29
N LYS A 300 -1.35 20.71 3.91
CA LYS A 300 -0.56 19.51 3.54
C LYS A 300 -0.55 18.43 4.62
N PHE A 301 -0.91 18.75 5.87
CA PHE A 301 -0.84 17.80 6.97
C PHE A 301 -2.22 17.57 7.58
N MET A 302 -2.57 16.30 7.77
CA MET A 302 -3.86 15.83 8.32
C MET A 302 -3.64 14.80 9.43
#